data_AF-A0A4Q1JNK5-F1
#
_entry.id   AF-A0A4Q1JNK5-F1
#
_cell.length_a   1.000
_cell.length_b   1.000
_cell.length_c   1.000
_cell.angle_alpha   90.00
_cell.angle_beta   90.00
_cell.angle_gamma   90.00
#
_symmetry.space_group_name_H-M   'P 1'
#
loop_
_entity.id
_entity.type
_entity.pdbx_description
1 polymer ?
#
loop_
_entity_poly.entity_id
_entity_poly.type
_entity_poly.pdbx_seq_one_letter_code
_entity_poly.pdbx_strand_id
1 'polypeptide(L)'
;MKIFKQTLLILLAFISLVACDKNDGDSTNEIEIKASINAKWVVEGTSEFKSFEFNESGNYIVVMDNTVKSTAGPSILFGTYEYDNNQTVILSDFGTLKLSDLGAENMTFIVELADGTVSDIILKASKKEEMESSEKTDLLCRSWNLISVNGASVEGTEEELTVLFSKGGTYFVEFVNPAAEAEGGLSEWNWSTSNQTNIDYLWNAYGEEGRGTFEIVELTDRSLKILEDFGDGESELSVLIPLKN
;
A
#
# COMPACT_ATOMS: atom_id res chain seq x y z
N MET A 1 69.19 5.90 34.21
CA MET A 1 68.73 4.94 35.25
C MET A 1 67.56 4.16 34.66
N LYS A 2 67.76 2.84 34.41
CA LYS A 2 66.80 1.74 34.11
C LYS A 2 65.66 2.05 33.11
N ILE A 3 65.76 1.73 31.81
CA ILE A 3 65.55 0.42 31.14
C ILE A 3 64.43 -0.41 31.79
N PHE A 4 63.30 -0.57 31.08
CA PHE A 4 62.47 -1.77 31.16
C PHE A 4 62.09 -2.24 29.76
N LYS A 5 62.70 -3.36 29.37
CA LYS A 5 62.23 -4.26 28.32
C LYS A 5 61.16 -5.16 28.93
N GLN A 6 60.11 -5.50 28.18
CA GLN A 6 59.54 -6.85 28.23
C GLN A 6 58.80 -7.15 26.92
N THR A 7 59.38 -8.08 26.17
CA THR A 7 58.77 -8.78 25.05
C THR A 7 57.90 -9.91 25.61
N LEU A 8 56.70 -10.13 25.08
CA LEU A 8 56.16 -11.50 24.96
C LEU A 8 55.31 -11.62 23.70
N LEU A 9 55.80 -12.48 22.83
CA LEU A 9 55.23 -12.96 21.60
C LEU A 9 54.34 -14.17 21.96
N ILE A 10 53.05 -14.17 21.61
CA ILE A 10 52.30 -15.43 21.43
C ILE A 10 51.62 -15.37 20.07
N LEU A 11 52.19 -16.18 19.19
CA LEU A 11 51.75 -16.66 17.91
C LEU A 11 50.48 -17.51 18.09
N LEU A 12 49.40 -17.21 17.36
CA LEU A 12 48.40 -18.22 17.00
C LEU A 12 48.02 -18.02 15.54
N ALA A 13 48.64 -18.82 14.68
CA ALA A 13 48.22 -19.05 13.31
C ALA A 13 47.97 -20.54 13.15
N PHE A 14 46.71 -20.94 12.92
CA PHE A 14 46.28 -22.16 12.22
C PHE A 14 44.87 -21.85 11.67
N ILE A 15 44.76 -21.45 10.39
CA ILE A 15 44.47 -22.32 9.21
C ILE A 15 42.98 -22.71 9.23
N SER A 16 42.13 -21.94 8.55
CA SER A 16 41.48 -22.28 7.25
C SER A 16 40.64 -23.57 7.34
N LEU A 17 39.37 -23.64 6.95
CA LEU A 17 38.68 -23.18 5.74
C LEU A 17 37.18 -23.25 6.04
N VAL A 18 36.37 -22.30 5.57
CA VAL A 18 35.10 -22.63 4.90
C VAL A 18 34.92 -21.63 3.76
N ALA A 19 34.81 -22.19 2.56
CA ALA A 19 34.42 -21.48 1.37
C ALA A 19 32.98 -20.99 1.52
N CYS A 20 32.76 -19.68 1.44
CA CYS A 20 31.53 -19.22 0.82
C CYS A 20 31.83 -19.12 -0.66
N ASP A 21 31.25 -20.07 -1.37
CA ASP A 21 31.03 -20.05 -2.80
C ASP A 21 30.61 -18.64 -3.21
N LYS A 22 31.22 -18.13 -4.29
CA LYS A 22 30.68 -16.98 -5.00
C LYS A 22 29.40 -17.47 -5.66
N ASN A 23 28.29 -17.39 -4.95
CA ASN A 23 27.01 -17.33 -5.58
C ASN A 23 26.75 -15.84 -5.81
N ASP A 24 26.97 -15.38 -7.04
CA ASP A 24 26.41 -14.13 -7.54
C ASP A 24 24.89 -14.32 -7.62
N GLY A 25 24.25 -14.41 -6.46
CA GLY A 25 22.82 -14.27 -6.29
C GLY A 25 22.61 -12.86 -5.81
N ASP A 26 21.99 -12.05 -6.65
CA ASP A 26 21.65 -10.66 -6.37
C ASP A 26 20.96 -10.57 -5.01
N SER A 27 21.68 -10.11 -3.99
CA SER A 27 21.14 -9.92 -2.65
C SER A 27 20.41 -8.59 -2.64
N THR A 28 19.27 -8.53 -3.33
CA THR A 28 18.38 -7.38 -3.28
C THR A 28 17.98 -7.18 -1.82
N ASN A 29 18.29 -6.02 -1.26
CA ASN A 29 18.04 -5.73 0.16
C ASN A 29 16.51 -5.65 0.41
N GLU A 30 16.03 -6.01 1.60
CA GLU A 30 14.61 -5.90 1.99
C GLU A 30 14.01 -4.52 1.64
N ILE A 31 14.80 -3.46 1.84
CA ILE A 31 14.41 -2.08 1.52
C ILE A 31 14.17 -1.89 0.01
N GLU A 32 15.03 -2.47 -0.83
CA GLU A 32 14.89 -2.39 -2.29
C GLU A 32 13.67 -3.18 -2.76
N ILE A 33 13.36 -4.30 -2.11
CA ILE A 33 12.19 -5.12 -2.46
C ILE A 33 10.90 -4.42 -2.01
N LYS A 34 10.85 -3.89 -0.79
CA LYS A 34 9.74 -3.05 -0.32
C LYS A 34 9.50 -1.88 -1.26
N ALA A 35 10.55 -1.13 -1.60
CA ALA A 35 10.46 -0.03 -2.55
C ALA A 35 9.97 -0.50 -3.93
N SER A 36 10.37 -1.69 -4.37
CA SER A 36 9.99 -2.25 -5.66
C SER A 36 8.54 -2.72 -5.72
N ILE A 37 7.96 -3.24 -4.63
CA ILE A 37 6.56 -3.72 -4.63
C ILE A 37 5.54 -2.62 -4.40
N ASN A 38 5.93 -1.47 -3.84
CA ASN A 38 5.06 -0.33 -3.51
C ASN A 38 4.49 0.34 -4.76
N ALA A 39 3.50 -0.31 -5.35
CA ALA A 39 2.77 0.11 -6.52
C ALA A 39 1.47 -0.68 -6.64
N LYS A 40 0.67 -0.30 -7.62
CA LYS A 40 -0.44 -1.12 -8.11
C LYS A 40 0.05 -2.05 -9.22
N TRP A 41 -0.19 -3.34 -9.05
CA TRP A 41 0.16 -4.42 -9.97
C TRP A 41 -1.12 -5.00 -10.55
N VAL A 42 -1.31 -4.84 -11.86
CA VAL A 42 -2.47 -5.34 -12.60
C VAL A 42 -2.19 -6.77 -13.01
N VAL A 43 -3.06 -7.69 -12.60
CA VAL A 43 -2.91 -9.12 -12.86
C VAL A 43 -3.41 -9.45 -14.27
N GLU A 44 -2.67 -10.29 -14.97
CA GLU A 44 -2.96 -10.72 -16.35
C GLU A 44 -3.30 -12.22 -16.41
N GLY A 45 -4.13 -12.60 -17.38
CA GLY A 45 -4.34 -14.00 -17.75
C GLY A 45 -5.23 -14.82 -16.81
N THR A 46 -5.88 -14.20 -15.83
CA THR A 46 -6.90 -14.83 -14.97
C THR A 46 -8.14 -13.93 -14.83
N SER A 47 -9.28 -14.52 -14.49
CA SER A 47 -10.50 -13.81 -14.11
C SER A 47 -10.76 -13.83 -12.61
N GLU A 48 -9.87 -14.39 -11.80
CA GLU A 48 -10.04 -14.50 -10.35
C GLU A 48 -9.43 -13.30 -9.62
N PHE A 49 -8.28 -12.82 -10.11
CA PHE A 49 -7.56 -11.68 -9.54
C PHE A 49 -7.47 -10.55 -10.56
N LYS A 50 -7.71 -9.31 -10.12
CA LYS A 50 -7.58 -8.10 -10.94
C LYS A 50 -6.32 -7.33 -10.61
N SER A 51 -6.02 -7.13 -9.34
CA SER A 51 -4.83 -6.38 -8.93
C SER A 51 -4.41 -6.66 -7.49
N PHE A 52 -3.11 -6.47 -7.24
CA PHE A 52 -2.52 -6.30 -5.93
C PHE A 52 -1.95 -4.89 -5.84
N GLU A 53 -2.09 -4.22 -4.71
CA GLU A 53 -1.56 -2.88 -4.52
C GLU A 53 -0.95 -2.75 -3.13
N PHE A 54 0.26 -2.21 -3.04
CA PHE A 54 1.02 -2.07 -1.81
C PHE A 54 1.46 -0.62 -1.64
N ASN A 55 1.55 -0.15 -0.40
CA ASN A 55 2.09 1.17 -0.10
C ASN A 55 3.15 1.16 1.00
N GLU A 56 3.87 2.28 1.11
CA GLU A 56 4.91 2.49 2.12
C GLU A 56 4.37 2.55 3.55
N SER A 57 3.07 2.75 3.73
CA SER A 57 2.44 2.66 5.04
C SER A 57 2.34 1.23 5.54
N GLY A 58 2.59 0.20 4.71
CA GLY A 58 2.48 -1.21 5.10
C GLY A 58 1.07 -1.77 4.92
N ASN A 59 0.24 -1.12 4.10
CA ASN A 59 -1.08 -1.62 3.75
C ASN A 59 -1.12 -2.22 2.35
N TYR A 60 -2.04 -3.16 2.14
CA TYR A 60 -2.29 -3.75 0.84
C TYR A 60 -3.77 -3.60 0.44
N ILE A 61 -4.03 -3.64 -0.86
CA ILE A 61 -5.35 -3.87 -1.45
C ILE A 61 -5.27 -5.06 -2.41
N VAL A 62 -6.17 -6.04 -2.27
CA VAL A 62 -6.39 -7.09 -3.27
C VAL A 62 -7.76 -6.93 -3.87
N VAL A 63 -7.83 -6.92 -5.20
CA VAL A 63 -9.10 -6.91 -5.95
C VAL A 63 -9.26 -8.25 -6.65
N MET A 64 -10.31 -8.98 -6.29
CA MET A 64 -10.70 -10.25 -6.90
C MET A 64 -11.99 -10.09 -7.71
N ASP A 65 -12.14 -10.84 -8.80
CA ASP A 65 -13.43 -11.02 -9.45
C ASP A 65 -14.09 -12.28 -8.88
N ASN A 66 -15.36 -12.17 -8.48
CA ASN A 66 -16.11 -13.34 -8.05
C ASN A 66 -16.39 -14.24 -9.27
N THR A 67 -15.73 -15.40 -9.34
CA THR A 67 -15.96 -16.41 -10.40
C THR A 67 -17.27 -17.18 -10.23
N VAL A 68 -17.90 -17.07 -9.06
CA VAL A 68 -19.27 -17.52 -8.83
C VAL A 68 -20.21 -16.44 -9.35
N LYS A 69 -21.23 -16.80 -10.13
CA LYS A 69 -22.38 -15.96 -10.53
C LYS A 69 -23.16 -15.43 -9.31
N SER A 70 -22.51 -14.71 -8.42
CA SER A 70 -23.13 -13.82 -7.45
C SER A 70 -23.38 -12.51 -8.17
N THR A 71 -24.51 -11.88 -7.90
CA THR A 71 -24.84 -10.53 -8.36
C THR A 71 -24.01 -9.45 -7.67
N ALA A 72 -23.04 -9.81 -6.83
CA ALA A 72 -22.11 -8.91 -6.18
C ALA A 72 -20.88 -8.69 -7.07
N GLY A 73 -20.45 -7.43 -7.20
CA GLY A 73 -19.29 -7.00 -7.97
C GLY A 73 -17.94 -7.57 -7.46
N PRO A 74 -16.81 -6.97 -7.86
CA PRO A 74 -15.49 -7.43 -7.40
C PRO A 74 -15.39 -7.39 -5.86
N SER A 75 -14.71 -8.38 -5.29
CA SER A 75 -14.39 -8.43 -3.86
C SER A 75 -13.10 -7.65 -3.60
N ILE A 76 -13.14 -6.72 -2.66
CA ILE A 76 -12.00 -5.87 -2.29
C ILE A 76 -11.57 -6.29 -0.88
N LEU A 77 -10.29 -6.59 -0.72
CA LEU A 77 -9.66 -6.83 0.57
C LEU A 77 -8.64 -5.74 0.85
N PHE A 78 -8.65 -5.24 2.07
CA PHE A 78 -7.66 -4.31 2.58
C PHE A 78 -7.11 -4.84 3.90
N GLY A 79 -5.83 -4.60 4.14
CA GLY A 79 -5.18 -5.05 5.35
C GLY A 79 -3.75 -4.55 5.47
N THR A 80 -2.99 -5.19 6.35
CA THR A 80 -1.57 -4.93 6.52
C THR A 80 -0.73 -6.02 5.88
N TYR A 81 0.47 -5.66 5.45
CA TYR A 81 1.43 -6.64 4.97
C TYR A 81 2.76 -6.53 5.71
N GLU A 82 3.39 -7.68 5.87
CA GLU A 82 4.77 -7.81 6.30
C GLU A 82 5.58 -8.49 5.20
N TYR A 83 6.89 -8.26 5.22
CA TYR A 83 7.81 -8.89 4.28
C TYR A 83 8.80 -9.74 5.07
N ASP A 84 9.02 -10.97 4.62
CA ASP A 84 10.05 -11.84 5.18
C ASP A 84 11.34 -11.79 4.36
N ASN A 85 12.46 -12.23 4.94
CA ASN A 85 13.78 -12.23 4.27
C ASN A 85 13.87 -13.13 3.01
N ASN A 86 12.79 -13.82 2.63
CA ASN A 86 12.77 -14.83 1.58
C ASN A 86 11.88 -14.45 0.38
N GLN A 87 11.62 -13.15 0.16
CA GLN A 87 10.72 -12.71 -0.92
C GLN A 87 9.28 -13.16 -0.74
N THR A 88 8.85 -13.31 0.51
CA THR A 88 7.46 -13.58 0.85
C THR A 88 6.82 -12.34 1.46
N VAL A 89 5.68 -11.95 0.91
CA VAL A 89 4.79 -10.95 1.49
C VAL A 89 3.69 -11.70 2.25
N ILE A 90 3.53 -11.41 3.53
CA ILE A 90 2.48 -11.97 4.37
C ILE A 90 1.35 -10.94 4.44
N LEU A 91 0.16 -11.31 3.98
CA LEU A 91 -1.02 -10.45 3.92
C LEU A 91 -2.00 -10.84 5.04
N SER A 92 -2.32 -9.90 5.93
CA SER A 92 -3.29 -10.13 7.02
C SER A 92 -4.61 -10.64 6.46
N ASP A 93 -5.16 -11.71 7.03
CA ASP A 93 -6.46 -12.30 6.67
C ASP A 93 -6.62 -12.79 5.21
N PHE A 94 -5.54 -12.83 4.42
CA PHE A 94 -5.58 -13.31 3.03
C PHE A 94 -4.67 -14.51 2.79
N GLY A 95 -3.40 -14.43 3.19
CA GLY A 95 -2.41 -15.48 2.89
C GLY A 95 -1.02 -14.94 2.67
N THR A 96 -0.22 -15.65 1.87
CA THR A 96 1.15 -15.24 1.52
C THR A 96 1.35 -15.16 0.01
N LEU A 97 2.21 -14.23 -0.40
CA LEU A 97 2.65 -14.06 -1.77
C LEU A 97 4.15 -14.28 -1.83
N LYS A 98 4.59 -15.33 -2.52
CA LYS A 98 6.00 -15.43 -2.89
C LYS A 98 6.23 -14.68 -4.20
N LEU A 99 7.21 -13.78 -4.19
CA LEU A 99 7.57 -12.97 -5.33
C LEU A 99 8.59 -13.71 -6.20
N SER A 100 8.42 -13.63 -7.52
CA SER A 100 9.40 -14.08 -8.50
C SER A 100 9.41 -13.17 -9.72
N ASP A 101 10.47 -13.24 -10.53
CA ASP A 101 10.65 -12.39 -11.73
C ASP A 101 10.49 -10.89 -11.42
N LEU A 102 11.00 -10.45 -10.27
CA LEU A 102 10.93 -9.06 -9.80
C LEU A 102 11.61 -8.11 -10.80
N GLY A 103 10.81 -7.27 -11.44
CA GLY A 103 11.27 -6.18 -12.30
C GLY A 103 10.55 -4.88 -11.98
N ALA A 104 11.05 -3.78 -12.55
CA ALA A 104 10.46 -2.45 -12.34
C ALA A 104 9.02 -2.34 -12.88
N GLU A 105 8.73 -3.04 -13.99
CA GLU A 105 7.45 -2.94 -14.71
C GLU A 105 6.63 -4.22 -14.66
N ASN A 106 7.21 -5.35 -14.25
CA ASN A 106 6.54 -6.65 -14.23
C ASN A 106 7.02 -7.48 -13.04
N MET A 107 6.13 -8.34 -12.53
CA MET A 107 6.48 -9.35 -11.54
C MET A 107 5.53 -10.56 -11.62
N THR A 108 5.92 -11.63 -10.94
CA THR A 108 5.07 -12.81 -10.75
C THR A 108 4.79 -13.01 -9.26
N PHE A 109 3.52 -13.20 -8.91
CA PHE A 109 3.07 -13.61 -7.59
C PHE A 109 2.74 -15.11 -7.60
N ILE A 110 3.22 -15.82 -6.59
CA ILE A 110 2.80 -17.18 -6.28
C ILE A 110 1.98 -17.11 -5.00
N VAL A 111 0.66 -17.30 -5.11
CA VAL A 111 -0.29 -17.13 -4.00
C VAL A 111 -0.48 -18.43 -3.22
N GLU A 112 -0.37 -18.34 -1.90
CA GLU A 112 -0.80 -19.37 -0.95
C GLU A 112 -1.86 -18.76 -0.02
N LEU A 113 -3.10 -19.22 -0.13
CA LEU A 113 -4.23 -18.69 0.65
C LEU A 113 -4.20 -19.19 2.10
N ALA A 114 -4.69 -18.35 3.02
CA ALA A 114 -4.69 -18.64 4.46
C ALA A 114 -5.51 -19.88 4.86
N ASP A 115 -6.43 -20.34 4.02
CA ASP A 115 -7.25 -21.53 4.23
C ASP A 115 -6.49 -22.85 3.97
N GLY A 116 -5.21 -22.77 3.58
CA GLY A 116 -4.37 -23.92 3.30
C GLY A 116 -4.66 -24.56 1.93
N THR A 117 -5.43 -23.91 1.06
CA THR A 117 -5.58 -24.32 -0.35
C THR A 117 -4.27 -24.07 -1.08
N VAL A 118 -3.41 -25.09 -1.06
CA VAL A 118 -2.13 -25.07 -1.77
C VAL A 118 -2.33 -25.60 -3.18
N SER A 119 -2.55 -24.70 -4.11
CA SER A 119 -2.16 -24.90 -5.51
C SER A 119 -1.52 -23.60 -5.94
N ASP A 120 -0.22 -23.61 -6.28
CA ASP A 120 0.54 -22.44 -6.69
C ASP A 120 -0.24 -21.61 -7.73
N ILE A 121 -0.99 -20.61 -7.29
CA ILE A 121 -1.69 -19.70 -8.20
C ILE A 121 -0.61 -18.75 -8.68
N ILE A 122 -0.11 -19.01 -9.89
CA ILE A 122 0.94 -18.21 -10.51
C ILE A 122 0.29 -17.08 -11.29
N LEU A 123 0.46 -15.86 -10.80
CA LEU A 123 -0.13 -14.65 -11.35
C LEU A 123 0.97 -13.76 -11.92
N LYS A 124 0.91 -13.49 -13.22
CA LYS A 124 1.76 -12.47 -13.83
C LYS A 124 1.09 -11.12 -13.68
N ALA A 125 1.87 -10.10 -13.33
CA ALA A 125 1.35 -8.76 -13.17
C ALA A 125 2.28 -7.72 -13.79
N SER A 126 1.66 -6.66 -14.31
CA SER A 126 2.33 -5.47 -14.83
C SER A 126 2.07 -4.27 -13.92
N LYS A 127 3.08 -3.41 -13.77
CA LYS A 127 2.97 -2.19 -12.98
C LYS A 127 1.98 -1.24 -13.66
N LYS A 128 1.03 -0.70 -12.89
CA LYS A 128 0.14 0.37 -13.35
C LYS A 128 0.95 1.67 -13.51
N GLU A 129 0.68 2.42 -14.57
CA GLU A 129 1.22 3.77 -14.76
C GLU A 129 0.91 4.66 -13.55
N GLU A 130 1.94 5.36 -13.07
CA GLU A 130 1.87 6.23 -11.90
C GLU A 130 1.77 7.70 -12.31
N MET A 131 1.06 8.48 -11.49
CA MET A 131 1.12 9.94 -11.55
C MET A 131 2.53 10.44 -11.28
N GLU A 132 2.88 11.56 -11.94
CA GLU A 132 4.17 12.21 -11.76
C GLU A 132 4.46 12.56 -10.29
N SER A 133 5.71 12.30 -9.88
CA SER A 133 6.19 12.62 -8.53
C SER A 133 6.28 14.14 -8.35
N SER A 134 5.81 14.56 -7.18
CA SER A 134 5.91 15.93 -6.69
C SER A 134 5.85 15.88 -5.17
N GLU A 135 6.31 16.94 -4.49
CA GLU A 135 6.26 17.00 -3.02
C GLU A 135 4.85 16.69 -2.49
N LYS A 136 3.80 17.21 -3.12
CA LYS A 136 2.42 16.97 -2.70
C LYS A 136 1.91 15.58 -3.07
N THR A 137 2.21 15.07 -4.27
CA THR A 137 1.84 13.70 -4.66
C THR A 137 2.47 12.69 -3.68
N ASP A 138 3.78 12.82 -3.43
CA ASP A 138 4.53 11.90 -2.57
C ASP A 138 4.09 12.00 -1.11
N LEU A 139 3.70 13.19 -0.67
CA LEU A 139 3.19 13.39 0.68
C LEU A 139 1.78 12.83 0.84
N LEU A 140 0.90 13.01 -0.15
CA LEU A 140 -0.47 12.52 -0.10
C LEU A 140 -0.57 10.99 -0.23
N CYS A 141 0.25 10.37 -1.09
CA CYS A 141 0.15 8.95 -1.43
C CYS A 141 0.60 8.04 -0.29
N ARG A 142 -0.32 7.74 0.63
CA ARG A 142 -0.17 6.87 1.80
C ARG A 142 -1.55 6.57 2.38
N SER A 143 -1.57 5.83 3.49
CA SER A 143 -2.79 5.63 4.28
C SER A 143 -2.96 6.72 5.34
N TRP A 144 -4.22 7.11 5.58
CA TRP A 144 -4.64 8.17 6.48
C TRP A 144 -5.82 7.73 7.32
N ASN A 145 -5.87 8.10 8.59
CA ASN A 145 -7.02 7.88 9.47
C ASN A 145 -7.78 9.20 9.64
N LEU A 146 -9.09 9.18 9.42
CA LEU A 146 -9.95 10.29 9.77
C LEU A 146 -10.04 10.40 11.31
N ILE A 147 -9.74 11.58 11.85
CA ILE A 147 -9.78 11.81 13.30
C ILE A 147 -10.86 12.80 13.70
N SER A 148 -11.27 13.69 12.79
CA SER A 148 -12.37 14.62 13.08
C SER A 148 -13.05 15.14 11.83
N VAL A 149 -14.35 15.38 11.95
CA VAL A 149 -15.20 16.06 10.98
C VAL A 149 -15.75 17.34 11.62
N ASN A 150 -15.56 18.49 10.98
CA ASN A 150 -16.01 19.80 11.49
C ASN A 150 -15.57 20.08 12.95
N GLY A 151 -14.40 19.54 13.33
CA GLY A 151 -13.82 19.65 14.68
C GLY A 151 -14.39 18.68 15.72
N ALA A 152 -15.36 17.83 15.38
CA ALA A 152 -15.86 16.76 16.23
C ALA A 152 -15.08 15.46 15.97
N SER A 153 -14.71 14.74 17.04
CA SER A 153 -13.98 13.47 16.95
C SER A 153 -14.86 12.37 16.33
N VAL A 154 -14.26 11.53 15.48
CA VAL A 154 -14.94 10.36 14.87
C VAL A 154 -14.57 9.02 15.51
N GLU A 155 -13.65 8.99 16.47
CA GLU A 155 -13.24 7.75 17.16
C GLU A 155 -14.46 6.99 17.75
N GLY A 156 -14.61 5.73 17.36
CA GLY A 156 -15.69 4.84 17.77
C GLY A 156 -17.05 5.13 17.14
N THR A 157 -17.14 6.09 16.20
CA THR A 157 -18.37 6.39 15.45
C THR A 157 -18.41 5.62 14.14
N GLU A 158 -19.56 5.70 13.45
CA GLU A 158 -19.73 5.13 12.11
C GLU A 158 -18.94 5.89 11.02
N GLU A 159 -18.42 7.08 11.35
CA GLU A 159 -17.58 7.89 10.48
C GLU A 159 -16.08 7.57 10.63
N GLU A 160 -15.69 6.78 11.63
CA GLU A 160 -14.31 6.35 11.78
C GLU A 160 -13.86 5.54 10.56
N LEU A 161 -12.86 6.03 9.83
CA LEU A 161 -12.44 5.44 8.57
C LEU A 161 -10.95 5.60 8.29
N THR A 162 -10.45 4.72 7.43
CA THR A 162 -9.13 4.79 6.79
C THR A 162 -9.31 5.17 5.33
N VAL A 163 -8.45 6.07 4.85
CA VAL A 163 -8.32 6.45 3.45
C VAL A 163 -6.94 6.06 2.94
N LEU A 164 -6.87 5.52 1.72
CA LEU A 164 -5.60 5.33 1.00
C LEU A 164 -5.64 6.09 -0.32
N PHE A 165 -4.58 6.87 -0.56
CA PHE A 165 -4.26 7.44 -1.86
C PHE A 165 -3.00 6.77 -2.41
N SER A 166 -3.01 6.41 -3.69
CA SER A 166 -1.82 5.88 -4.37
C SER A 166 -1.47 6.65 -5.63
N LYS A 167 -0.19 6.55 -6.02
CA LYS A 167 0.30 7.08 -7.29
C LYS A 167 -0.32 6.41 -8.51
N GLY A 168 -0.83 5.19 -8.37
CA GLY A 168 -1.59 4.50 -9.42
C GLY A 168 -3.00 5.06 -9.62
N GLY A 169 -3.36 6.14 -8.92
CA GLY A 169 -4.67 6.78 -8.98
C GLY A 169 -5.73 6.12 -8.10
N THR A 170 -5.37 5.21 -7.19
CA THR A 170 -6.34 4.57 -6.27
C THR A 170 -6.72 5.54 -5.16
N TYR A 171 -8.02 5.74 -4.97
CA TYR A 171 -8.62 6.34 -3.78
C TYR A 171 -9.50 5.27 -3.12
N PHE A 172 -9.11 4.85 -1.93
CA PHE A 172 -9.79 3.78 -1.19
C PHE A 172 -10.29 4.30 0.14
N VAL A 173 -11.50 3.89 0.53
CA VAL A 173 -12.12 4.22 1.82
C VAL A 173 -12.59 2.94 2.49
N GLU A 174 -12.22 2.75 3.75
CA GLU A 174 -12.72 1.66 4.60
C GLU A 174 -13.18 2.22 5.95
N PHE A 175 -14.43 1.95 6.31
CA PHE A 175 -14.97 2.29 7.61
C PHE A 175 -14.53 1.25 8.66
N VAL A 176 -14.13 1.74 9.83
CA VAL A 176 -13.79 0.90 10.98
C VAL A 176 -15.06 0.31 11.61
N ASN A 177 -16.12 1.12 11.72
CA ASN A 177 -17.41 0.72 12.29
C ASN A 177 -18.55 1.01 11.29
N PRO A 178 -18.62 0.32 10.14
CA PRO A 178 -19.56 0.68 9.07
C PRO A 178 -21.01 0.62 9.56
N ALA A 179 -21.77 1.69 9.29
CA ALA A 179 -23.22 1.64 9.31
C ALA A 179 -23.71 0.61 8.27
N ALA A 180 -24.92 0.07 8.44
CA ALA A 180 -25.45 -0.96 7.53
C ALA A 180 -25.51 -0.52 6.04
N GLU A 181 -25.57 0.80 5.79
CA GLU A 181 -25.65 1.40 4.47
C GLU A 181 -24.34 2.10 4.04
N ALA A 182 -23.30 2.08 4.89
CA ALA A 182 -22.03 2.72 4.59
C ALA A 182 -21.22 1.85 3.62
N GLU A 183 -21.17 2.26 2.36
CA GLU A 183 -20.35 1.63 1.34
C GLU A 183 -19.00 2.37 1.25
N GLY A 184 -17.99 1.84 1.94
CA GLY A 184 -16.60 2.10 1.57
C GLY A 184 -16.29 1.43 0.24
N GLY A 185 -15.07 1.61 -0.28
CA GLY A 185 -14.64 0.90 -1.47
C GLY A 185 -13.53 1.57 -2.25
N LEU A 186 -13.41 1.16 -3.51
CA LEU A 186 -12.41 1.67 -4.44
C LEU A 186 -12.99 2.69 -5.42
N SER A 187 -12.22 3.76 -5.58
CA SER A 187 -12.43 4.88 -6.47
C SER A 187 -11.13 5.21 -7.20
N GLU A 188 -11.23 6.09 -8.19
CA GLU A 188 -10.08 6.70 -8.85
C GLU A 188 -9.96 8.16 -8.43
N TRP A 189 -8.73 8.67 -8.31
CA TRP A 189 -8.47 10.09 -8.07
C TRP A 189 -7.40 10.64 -9.01
N ASN A 190 -7.45 11.95 -9.24
CA ASN A 190 -6.37 12.72 -9.89
C ASN A 190 -6.32 14.15 -9.33
N TRP A 191 -5.20 14.83 -9.53
CA TRP A 191 -5.12 16.27 -9.32
C TRP A 191 -5.98 17.01 -10.35
N SER A 192 -6.95 17.81 -9.91
CA SER A 192 -7.82 18.62 -10.80
C SER A 192 -7.04 19.78 -11.43
N THR A 193 -5.99 20.24 -10.75
CA THR A 193 -5.26 21.46 -11.06
C THR A 193 -3.75 21.28 -10.95
N SER A 194 -2.99 22.05 -11.73
CA SER A 194 -1.52 21.98 -11.73
C SER A 194 -0.87 22.48 -10.44
N ASN A 195 -1.57 23.27 -9.63
CA ASN A 195 -1.10 23.70 -8.29
C ASN A 195 -1.36 22.63 -7.21
N GLN A 196 -2.02 21.51 -7.56
CA GLN A 196 -2.23 20.34 -6.69
C GLN A 196 -2.90 20.73 -5.36
N THR A 197 -4.00 21.47 -5.45
CA THR A 197 -4.84 21.85 -4.29
C THR A 197 -6.21 21.21 -4.32
N ASN A 198 -6.61 20.67 -5.46
CA ASN A 198 -7.92 20.07 -5.66
C ASN A 198 -7.75 18.67 -6.21
N ILE A 199 -8.58 17.76 -5.73
CA ILE A 199 -8.63 16.37 -6.18
C ILE A 199 -9.99 16.13 -6.79
N ASP A 200 -10.00 15.54 -7.99
CA ASP A 200 -11.19 14.95 -8.59
C ASP A 200 -11.18 13.47 -8.27
N TYR A 201 -12.31 12.93 -7.81
CA TYR A 201 -12.49 11.50 -7.64
C TYR A 201 -13.75 11.00 -8.35
N LEU A 202 -13.78 9.70 -8.66
CA LEU A 202 -14.87 9.06 -9.37
C LEU A 202 -15.17 7.68 -8.80
N TRP A 203 -16.31 7.57 -8.12
CA TRP A 203 -16.83 6.28 -7.67
C TRP A 203 -17.43 5.52 -8.86
N ASN A 204 -16.66 4.57 -9.40
CA ASN A 204 -17.02 3.80 -10.59
C ASN A 204 -18.34 3.01 -10.45
N ALA A 205 -18.82 2.77 -9.22
CA ALA A 205 -20.11 2.14 -8.96
C ALA A 205 -21.32 3.01 -9.38
N TYR A 206 -21.16 4.33 -9.50
CA TYR A 206 -22.27 5.27 -9.71
C TYR A 206 -22.23 6.03 -11.05
N GLY A 207 -21.30 5.71 -11.96
CA GLY A 207 -21.19 6.41 -13.26
C GLY A 207 -20.83 7.90 -13.11
N GLU A 208 -21.30 8.77 -14.01
CA GLU A 208 -21.02 10.24 -13.90
C GLU A 208 -21.58 10.87 -12.61
N GLU A 209 -22.55 10.23 -11.97
CA GLU A 209 -23.15 10.66 -10.69
C GLU A 209 -22.24 10.38 -9.48
N GLY A 210 -21.10 9.70 -9.67
CA GLY A 210 -20.10 9.43 -8.64
C GLY A 210 -18.88 10.36 -8.67
N ARG A 211 -18.91 11.43 -9.48
CA ARG A 211 -17.84 12.43 -9.52
C ARG A 211 -17.96 13.38 -8.34
N GLY A 212 -16.85 13.61 -7.65
CA GLY A 212 -16.75 14.67 -6.67
C GLY A 212 -15.37 15.33 -6.70
N THR A 213 -15.28 16.45 -6.01
CA THR A 213 -14.04 17.23 -5.88
C THR A 213 -13.92 17.70 -4.44
N PHE A 214 -12.71 17.65 -3.90
CA PHE A 214 -12.42 18.29 -2.61
C PHE A 214 -11.13 19.13 -2.68
N GLU A 215 -11.02 20.11 -1.78
CA GLU A 215 -9.85 20.97 -1.62
C GLU A 215 -8.93 20.44 -0.49
N ILE A 216 -7.64 20.34 -0.77
CA ILE A 216 -6.61 20.15 0.26
C ILE A 216 -6.25 21.50 0.85
N VAL A 217 -6.75 21.74 2.06
CA VAL A 217 -6.50 22.96 2.86
C VAL A 217 -5.13 22.90 3.53
N GLU A 218 -4.70 21.70 3.95
CA GLU A 218 -3.41 21.46 4.59
C GLU A 218 -2.91 20.06 4.22
N LEU A 219 -1.64 19.95 3.85
CA LEU A 219 -0.97 18.67 3.65
C LEU A 219 0.45 18.75 4.22
N THR A 220 0.71 17.94 5.23
CA THR A 220 2.00 17.81 5.91
C THR A 220 2.30 16.32 6.14
N ASP A 221 3.49 16.03 6.67
CA ASP A 221 3.88 14.69 7.09
C ASP A 221 3.06 14.12 8.25
N ARG A 222 2.20 14.94 8.88
CA ARG A 222 1.46 14.62 10.11
C ARG A 222 -0.04 14.92 10.03
N SER A 223 -0.50 15.58 8.98
CA SER A 223 -1.86 16.11 8.90
C SER A 223 -2.26 16.32 7.45
N LEU A 224 -3.46 15.86 7.12
CA LEU A 224 -4.17 16.13 5.88
C LEU A 224 -5.51 16.75 6.26
N LYS A 225 -5.81 17.95 5.76
CA LYS A 225 -7.10 18.60 5.93
C LYS A 225 -7.77 18.77 4.58
N ILE A 226 -8.98 18.26 4.49
CA ILE A 226 -9.79 18.24 3.28
C ILE A 226 -11.06 19.05 3.54
N LEU A 227 -11.39 19.95 2.62
CA LEU A 227 -12.66 20.66 2.58
C LEU A 227 -13.47 20.17 1.38
N GLU A 228 -14.63 19.58 1.65
CA GLU A 228 -15.60 19.20 0.62
C GLU A 228 -16.80 20.16 0.67
N ASP A 229 -17.20 20.68 -0.49
CA ASP A 229 -18.35 21.58 -0.65
C ASP A 229 -19.44 20.85 -1.45
N PHE A 230 -20.62 20.70 -0.84
CA PHE A 230 -21.72 19.95 -1.44
C PHE A 230 -22.65 20.81 -2.31
N GLY A 231 -22.36 22.11 -2.46
CA GLY A 231 -23.04 23.02 -3.39
C GLY A 231 -24.40 23.55 -2.92
N ASP A 232 -24.91 23.08 -1.78
CA ASP A 232 -26.12 23.57 -1.11
C ASP A 232 -25.83 24.58 0.02
N GLY A 233 -24.57 24.98 0.17
CA GLY A 233 -24.07 25.83 1.25
C GLY A 233 -23.57 25.05 2.45
N GLU A 234 -23.66 23.72 2.44
CA GLU A 234 -22.99 22.84 3.39
C GLU A 234 -21.58 22.53 2.92
N SER A 235 -20.67 22.45 3.89
CA SER A 235 -19.29 22.03 3.66
C SER A 235 -18.80 21.22 4.83
N GLU A 236 -17.87 20.32 4.56
CA GLU A 236 -17.27 19.46 5.56
C GLU A 236 -15.75 19.65 5.58
N LEU A 237 -15.23 20.01 6.76
CA LEU A 237 -13.79 20.01 7.02
C LEU A 237 -13.40 18.71 7.72
N SER A 238 -12.79 17.81 6.97
CA SER A 238 -12.23 16.55 7.44
C SER A 238 -10.74 16.71 7.79
N VAL A 239 -10.33 16.17 8.95
CA VAL A 239 -8.93 16.16 9.40
C VAL A 239 -8.46 14.73 9.57
N LEU A 240 -7.40 14.39 8.86
CA LEU A 240 -6.79 13.07 8.85
C LEU A 240 -5.34 13.14 9.33
N ILE A 241 -4.87 12.05 9.93
CA ILE A 241 -3.47 11.85 10.29
C ILE A 241 -2.91 10.63 9.57
N PRO A 242 -1.61 10.54 9.30
CA PRO A 242 -1.03 9.36 8.68
C PRO A 242 -1.30 8.12 9.53
N LEU A 243 -1.76 7.05 8.88
CA LEU A 243 -1.85 5.74 9.53
C LEU A 243 -0.42 5.26 9.83
N LYS A 244 -0.16 4.94 11.09
CA LYS A 244 1.12 4.37 11.54
C LYS A 244 0.93 2.88 11.72
N ASN A 245 1.59 2.10 10.89
CA ASN A 245 1.78 0.66 11.13
C ASN A 245 3.08 0.43 11.91
#